data_AF-A0A7W0L438-F1
#
_entry.id   AF-A0A7W0L438-F1
#
_cell.length_a   1.000
_cell.length_b   1.000
_cell.length_c   1.000
_cell.angle_alpha   90.00
_cell.angle_beta   90.00
_cell.angle_gamma   90.00
#
_symmetry.space_group_name_H-M   'P 1'
#
loop_
_entity.id
_entity.type
_entity.pdbx_description
1 polymer ?
#
loop_
_entity_poly.entity_id
_entity_poly.type
_entity_poly.pdbx_seq_one_letter_code
_entity_poly.pdbx_strand_id
1 'polypeptide(L)'
;MKVLKRAVVLACLVALVPFPAAAPVAGAVQEVEAEGEHSPNMKHIKNINYKAANGGDPNAGTDIEFVTLNGRQYALGGSYDNGMQIVDITNPRASEVKAVYDCGVTQGDIQVFKQSDKPGRTFVTYTSDTYGDGTSTCY
;
A
#
# COMPACT_ATOMS: atom_id res chain seq x y z
N MET A 1 82.39 13.29 25.17
CA MET A 1 81.31 13.79 26.07
C MET A 1 79.98 13.60 25.36
N LYS A 2 79.12 12.72 25.89
CA LYS A 2 77.79 12.39 25.33
C LYS A 2 76.79 13.47 25.72
N VAL A 3 75.99 13.97 24.78
CA VAL A 3 74.77 14.75 25.08
C VAL A 3 73.58 13.99 24.51
N LEU A 4 72.72 13.54 25.41
CA LEU A 4 71.54 12.71 25.19
C LEU A 4 70.38 13.60 24.72
N LYS A 5 69.88 13.38 23.50
CA LYS A 5 68.66 14.06 23.00
C LYS A 5 67.43 13.31 23.52
N ARG A 6 66.54 14.03 24.22
CA ARG A 6 65.26 13.53 24.74
C ARG A 6 64.31 13.23 23.58
N ALA A 7 63.78 12.02 23.53
CA ALA A 7 62.68 11.64 22.64
C ALA A 7 61.34 12.04 23.29
N VAL A 8 60.52 12.80 22.57
CA VAL A 8 59.14 13.09 22.93
C VAL A 8 58.27 11.95 22.39
N VAL A 9 57.61 11.23 23.29
CA VAL A 9 56.63 10.20 22.94
C VAL A 9 55.29 10.90 22.72
N LEU A 10 54.77 10.83 21.49
CA LEU A 10 53.44 11.34 21.13
C LEU A 10 52.42 10.23 21.42
N ALA A 11 51.57 10.43 22.42
CA ALA A 11 50.50 9.50 22.77
C ALA A 11 49.29 9.70 21.84
N CYS A 12 48.96 8.70 21.02
CA CYS A 12 47.70 8.65 20.26
C CYS A 12 46.53 8.39 21.21
N LEU A 13 45.68 9.41 21.44
CA LEU A 13 44.36 9.24 22.01
C LEU A 13 43.42 8.63 20.95
N VAL A 14 43.04 7.37 21.14
CA VAL A 14 41.96 6.73 20.39
C VAL A 14 40.64 7.17 21.03
N ALA A 15 39.92 8.07 20.37
CA ALA A 15 38.57 8.44 20.77
C ALA A 15 37.60 7.31 20.38
N LEU A 16 37.04 6.63 21.39
CA LEU A 16 35.89 5.75 21.21
C LEU A 16 34.67 6.62 20.85
N VAL A 17 34.25 6.58 19.59
CA VAL A 17 32.94 7.12 19.19
C VAL A 17 31.89 6.06 19.49
N PRO A 18 30.90 6.32 20.37
CA PRO A 18 29.82 5.36 20.60
C PRO A 18 28.97 5.23 19.33
N PHE A 19 28.86 4.00 18.81
CA PHE A 19 27.90 3.66 17.77
C PHE A 19 26.48 3.88 18.33
N PRO A 20 25.63 4.72 17.73
CA PRO A 20 24.22 4.75 18.09
C PRO A 20 23.61 3.39 17.73
N ALA A 21 22.98 2.76 18.71
CA ALA A 21 22.19 1.55 18.50
C ALA A 21 21.08 1.87 17.48
N ALA A 22 21.15 1.23 16.31
CA ALA A 22 20.10 1.31 15.32
C ALA A 22 18.84 0.66 15.89
N ALA A 23 17.80 1.45 16.17
CA ALA A 23 16.47 0.92 16.41
C ALA A 23 16.00 0.17 15.14
N PRO A 24 15.25 -0.95 15.27
CA PRO A 24 14.66 -1.60 14.12
C PRO A 24 13.66 -0.62 13.50
N VAL A 25 14.01 -0.06 12.35
CA VAL A 25 13.08 0.68 11.53
C VAL A 25 12.07 -0.35 11.02
N ALA A 26 10.84 -0.30 11.53
CA ALA A 26 9.74 -1.08 10.98
C ALA A 26 9.70 -0.82 9.46
N GLY A 27 9.73 -1.91 8.67
CA GLY A 27 9.99 -1.87 7.25
C GLY A 27 9.16 -0.81 6.54
N ALA A 28 9.82 0.26 6.09
CA ALA A 28 9.24 1.16 5.12
C ALA A 28 9.08 0.35 3.83
N VAL A 29 7.83 0.08 3.44
CA VAL A 29 7.52 -0.39 2.08
C VAL A 29 8.06 0.68 1.14
N GLN A 30 9.13 0.33 0.44
CA GLN A 30 9.74 1.20 -0.55
C GLN A 30 8.72 1.35 -1.68
N GLU A 31 8.16 2.55 -1.88
CA GLU A 31 7.36 2.86 -3.06
C GLU A 31 8.26 2.61 -4.27
N VAL A 32 8.03 1.50 -4.97
CA VAL A 32 8.72 1.25 -6.23
C VAL A 32 8.07 2.21 -7.22
N GLU A 33 8.72 3.34 -7.49
CA GLU A 33 8.42 4.17 -8.66
C GLU A 33 8.83 3.36 -9.91
N ALA A 34 8.00 2.39 -10.27
CA ALA A 34 8.20 1.60 -11.46
C ALA A 34 7.80 2.45 -12.67
N GLU A 35 8.68 3.34 -13.12
CA GLU A 35 8.62 3.82 -14.50
C GLU A 35 8.97 2.64 -15.44
N GLY A 36 8.04 1.69 -15.56
CA GLY A 36 8.14 0.58 -16.49
C GLY A 36 8.00 1.03 -17.95
N GLU A 37 8.24 0.09 -18.87
CA GLU A 37 7.94 0.28 -20.28
C GLU A 37 6.46 0.64 -20.46
N HIS A 38 6.20 1.63 -21.31
CA HIS A 38 4.87 2.16 -21.50
C HIS A 38 4.67 2.67 -22.93
N SER A 39 3.41 2.66 -23.37
CA SER A 39 3.04 3.25 -24.66
C SER A 39 2.88 4.78 -24.51
N PRO A 40 2.79 5.54 -25.62
CA PRO A 40 2.44 6.96 -25.56
C PRO A 40 1.10 7.26 -24.87
N ASN A 41 0.18 6.29 -24.84
CA ASN A 41 -1.20 6.46 -24.38
C ASN A 41 -1.50 5.82 -23.03
N MET A 42 -0.55 5.10 -22.42
CA MET A 42 -0.74 4.44 -21.13
C MET A 42 0.60 4.27 -20.46
N LYS A 43 0.75 4.89 -19.27
CA LYS A 43 1.96 4.89 -18.44
C LYS A 43 1.59 4.58 -16.98
N HIS A 44 2.43 3.82 -16.28
CA HIS A 44 2.31 3.66 -14.83
C HIS A 44 2.51 5.00 -14.12
N ILE A 45 1.59 5.37 -13.23
CA ILE A 45 1.65 6.66 -12.52
C ILE A 45 2.01 6.49 -11.05
N LYS A 46 1.41 5.50 -10.38
CA LYS A 46 1.51 5.35 -8.93
C LYS A 46 1.07 3.95 -8.51
N ASN A 47 1.78 3.37 -7.55
CA ASN A 47 1.30 2.24 -6.75
C ASN A 47 0.50 2.75 -5.56
N ILE A 48 -0.66 2.14 -5.28
CA ILE A 48 -1.50 2.51 -4.14
C ILE A 48 -1.42 1.38 -3.13
N ASN A 49 -0.72 1.62 -2.03
CA ASN A 49 -0.55 0.62 -0.99
C ASN A 49 -1.83 0.48 -0.17
N TYR A 50 -2.27 -0.77 0.02
CA TYR A 50 -3.39 -1.09 0.89
C TYR A 50 -2.87 -1.45 2.28
N LYS A 51 -3.75 -1.39 3.28
CA LYS A 51 -3.41 -1.88 4.62
C LYS A 51 -3.70 -3.37 4.69
N ALA A 52 -2.79 -4.13 5.29
CA ALA A 52 -3.05 -5.51 5.68
C ALA A 52 -3.93 -5.49 6.94
N ALA A 53 -5.25 -5.56 6.75
CA ALA A 53 -6.25 -5.51 7.82
C ALA A 53 -6.56 -6.90 8.39
N ASN A 54 -6.66 -7.94 7.56
CA ASN A 54 -7.01 -9.29 8.00
C ASN A 54 -5.95 -10.36 7.67
N GLY A 55 -4.71 -9.92 7.43
CA GLY A 55 -3.60 -10.79 7.04
C GLY A 55 -3.33 -10.75 5.54
N GLY A 56 -2.58 -11.75 5.05
CA GLY A 56 -2.20 -11.85 3.65
C GLY A 56 -1.29 -10.72 3.14
N ASP A 57 -1.01 -10.75 1.84
CA ASP A 57 -0.28 -9.67 1.17
C ASP A 57 -1.26 -8.52 0.84
N PRO A 58 -1.04 -7.30 1.36
CA PRO A 58 -2.03 -6.22 1.30
C PRO A 58 -2.39 -5.81 -0.13
N ASN A 59 -1.48 -5.96 -1.08
CA ASN A 59 -1.64 -5.51 -2.46
C ASN A 59 -1.94 -6.66 -3.44
N ALA A 60 -2.48 -7.77 -2.94
CA ALA A 60 -3.03 -8.84 -3.78
C ALA A 60 -4.49 -8.50 -4.13
N GLY A 61 -4.72 -8.04 -5.36
CA GLY A 61 -6.05 -7.69 -5.86
C GLY A 61 -6.80 -8.88 -6.47
N THR A 62 -8.12 -8.90 -6.35
CA THR A 62 -9.00 -9.98 -6.87
C THR A 62 -9.78 -9.54 -8.10
N ASP A 63 -10.41 -8.36 -8.02
CA ASP A 63 -11.25 -7.77 -9.06
C ASP A 63 -11.22 -6.24 -8.97
N ILE A 64 -11.63 -5.53 -10.02
CA ILE A 64 -11.68 -4.07 -10.07
C ILE A 64 -12.83 -3.51 -10.90
N GLU A 65 -13.53 -2.54 -10.34
CA GLU A 65 -14.60 -1.79 -11.01
C GLU A 65 -14.38 -0.28 -10.94
N PHE A 66 -14.97 0.46 -11.88
CA PHE A 66 -14.84 1.92 -11.96
C PHE A 66 -16.19 2.62 -11.91
N VAL A 67 -16.25 3.76 -11.21
CA VAL A 67 -17.46 4.57 -11.16
C VAL A 67 -17.18 6.07 -11.12
N THR A 68 -17.99 6.85 -11.83
CA THR A 68 -18.01 8.30 -11.70
C THR A 68 -19.19 8.75 -10.86
N LEU A 69 -18.92 9.46 -9.75
CA LEU A 69 -19.92 10.00 -8.83
C LEU A 69 -19.66 11.50 -8.63
N ASN A 70 -20.64 12.34 -8.96
CA ASN A 70 -20.57 13.80 -8.76
C ASN A 70 -19.27 14.43 -9.32
N GLY A 71 -18.84 14.00 -10.51
CA GLY A 71 -17.62 14.51 -11.17
C GLY A 71 -16.31 13.95 -10.63
N ARG A 72 -16.34 13.02 -9.68
CA ARG A 72 -15.17 12.29 -9.16
C ARG A 72 -15.14 10.87 -9.71
N GLN A 73 -13.95 10.36 -9.98
CA GLN A 73 -13.73 9.01 -10.49
C GLN A 73 -13.18 8.14 -9.36
N TYR A 74 -13.76 6.96 -9.19
CA TYR A 74 -13.33 5.99 -8.18
C TYR A 74 -13.03 4.64 -8.83
N ALA A 75 -11.98 4.00 -8.34
CA ALA A 75 -11.74 2.57 -8.53
C ALA A 75 -12.15 1.83 -7.25
N LEU A 76 -12.84 0.72 -7.41
CA LEU A 76 -13.21 -0.19 -6.34
C LEU A 76 -12.44 -1.48 -6.60
N GLY A 77 -11.44 -1.78 -5.77
CA GLY A 77 -10.59 -2.95 -5.93
C GLY A 77 -10.82 -3.95 -4.82
N GLY A 78 -11.15 -5.19 -5.18
CA GLY A 78 -11.22 -6.30 -4.23
C GLY A 78 -9.81 -6.73 -3.88
N SER A 79 -9.60 -7.17 -2.64
CA SER A 79 -8.32 -7.68 -2.18
C SER A 79 -8.49 -8.99 -1.43
N TYR A 80 -7.54 -9.91 -1.63
CA TYR A 80 -7.40 -11.11 -0.82
C TYR A 80 -7.26 -10.70 0.64
N ASP A 81 -8.15 -11.22 1.50
CA ASP A 81 -8.23 -10.99 2.94
C ASP A 81 -8.51 -9.54 3.38
N ASN A 82 -8.22 -8.53 2.55
CA ASN A 82 -8.21 -7.13 2.98
C ASN A 82 -9.45 -6.35 2.52
N GLY A 83 -10.47 -7.04 2.02
CA GLY A 83 -11.75 -6.47 1.64
C GLY A 83 -11.69 -5.57 0.40
N MET A 84 -12.71 -4.74 0.23
CA MET A 84 -12.80 -3.84 -0.94
C MET A 84 -12.24 -2.46 -0.62
N GLN A 85 -11.29 -2.02 -1.44
CA GLN A 85 -10.64 -0.72 -1.37
C GLN A 85 -11.35 0.26 -2.32
N ILE A 86 -11.83 1.37 -1.78
CA ILE A 86 -12.46 2.43 -2.57
C ILE A 86 -11.46 3.56 -2.71
N VAL A 87 -10.93 3.72 -3.92
CA VAL A 87 -9.83 4.61 -4.25
C VAL A 87 -10.35 5.76 -5.09
N ASP A 88 -10.08 6.99 -4.67
CA ASP A 88 -10.29 8.16 -5.53
C ASP A 88 -9.16 8.23 -6.55
N ILE A 89 -9.53 8.21 -7.83
CA ILE A 89 -8.60 8.26 -8.97
C ILE A 89 -8.84 9.50 -9.84
N THR A 90 -9.58 10.49 -9.34
CA THR A 90 -9.93 11.72 -10.08
C THR A 90 -8.68 12.44 -10.59
N ASN A 91 -7.63 12.47 -9.76
CA ASN A 91 -6.28 12.87 -10.17
C ASN A 91 -5.34 11.68 -9.97
N PRO A 92 -4.91 10.99 -11.05
CA PRO A 92 -4.09 9.78 -10.95
C PRO A 92 -2.79 9.93 -10.14
N ARG A 93 -2.18 11.12 -10.11
CA ARG A 93 -0.96 11.39 -9.33
C ARG A 93 -1.24 11.59 -7.84
N ALA A 94 -2.45 12.01 -7.50
CA ALA A 94 -2.90 12.24 -6.13
C ALA A 94 -3.92 11.19 -5.67
N SER A 95 -3.97 10.03 -6.31
CA SER A 95 -4.89 8.95 -5.95
C SER A 95 -4.66 8.46 -4.53
N GLU A 96 -5.75 8.15 -3.83
CA GLU A 96 -5.73 7.75 -2.42
C GLU A 96 -6.94 6.86 -2.08
N VAL A 97 -6.75 5.92 -1.15
CA VAL A 97 -7.84 5.13 -0.58
C VAL A 97 -8.71 6.06 0.27
N LYS A 98 -9.99 6.18 -0.08
CA LYS A 98 -10.97 7.01 0.64
C LYS A 98 -11.85 6.24 1.60
N ALA A 99 -12.05 4.96 1.33
CA ALA A 99 -12.83 4.08 2.19
C ALA A 99 -12.42 2.62 1.97
N VAL A 100 -12.74 1.79 2.96
CA VAL A 100 -12.57 0.34 2.90
C VAL A 100 -13.88 -0.29 3.36
N TYR A 101 -14.38 -1.25 2.59
CA TYR A 101 -15.37 -2.20 3.10
C TYR A 101 -14.59 -3.38 3.69
N ASP A 102 -14.39 -3.33 5.00
CA ASP A 102 -13.51 -4.24 5.75
C ASP A 102 -14.18 -5.60 5.93
N CYS A 103 -14.08 -6.39 4.87
CA CYS A 103 -14.71 -7.68 4.75
C CYS A 103 -13.70 -8.64 4.17
N GLY A 104 -12.93 -9.29 5.03
CA GLY A 104 -11.88 -10.19 4.58
C GLY A 104 -12.50 -11.41 3.95
N VAL A 105 -12.17 -11.67 2.69
CA VAL A 105 -12.59 -12.86 1.94
C VAL A 105 -11.42 -13.30 1.07
N THR A 106 -11.36 -14.59 0.75
CA THR A 106 -10.30 -15.13 -0.09
C THR A 106 -10.32 -14.45 -1.47
N GLN A 107 -11.39 -14.53 -2.23
CA GLN A 107 -11.54 -13.77 -3.48
C GLN A 107 -12.85 -13.01 -3.47
N GLY A 108 -12.82 -11.71 -3.78
CA GLY A 108 -13.97 -10.83 -3.73
C GLY A 108 -14.23 -10.10 -5.04
N ASP A 109 -15.33 -10.45 -5.69
CA ASP A 109 -15.80 -9.90 -6.96
C ASP A 109 -16.65 -8.65 -6.71
N ILE A 110 -16.49 -7.66 -7.59
CA ILE A 110 -17.13 -6.36 -7.45
C ILE A 110 -18.06 -6.13 -8.62
N GLN A 111 -19.26 -5.60 -8.35
CA GLN A 111 -20.13 -5.12 -9.40
C GLN A 111 -20.79 -3.81 -9.01
N VAL A 112 -20.62 -2.78 -9.85
CA VAL A 112 -21.27 -1.49 -9.67
C VAL A 112 -22.52 -1.41 -10.54
N PHE A 113 -23.64 -1.01 -9.96
CA PHE A 113 -24.92 -0.94 -10.68
C PHE A 113 -25.87 0.13 -10.13
N LYS A 114 -26.92 0.40 -10.90
CA LYS A 114 -28.02 1.30 -10.53
C LYS A 114 -29.34 0.54 -10.58
N GLN A 115 -30.26 0.90 -9.69
CA GLN A 115 -31.61 0.35 -9.67
C GLN A 115 -32.59 1.43 -10.10
N SER A 116 -33.53 1.09 -10.99
CA SER A 116 -34.50 2.05 -11.56
C SER A 116 -35.48 2.60 -10.54
N ASP A 117 -35.78 1.83 -9.49
CA ASP A 117 -36.66 2.20 -8.37
C ASP A 117 -35.95 3.04 -7.30
N LYS A 118 -34.62 3.20 -7.37
CA LYS A 118 -33.81 3.99 -6.42
C LYS A 118 -32.95 5.04 -7.15
N PRO A 119 -33.59 6.03 -7.80
CA PRO A 119 -32.88 7.06 -8.54
C PRO A 119 -31.93 7.85 -7.62
N GLY A 120 -30.78 8.23 -8.18
CA GLY A 120 -29.74 8.98 -7.43
C GLY A 120 -28.86 8.11 -6.53
N ARG A 121 -29.07 6.80 -6.48
CA ARG A 121 -28.21 5.86 -5.74
C ARG A 121 -27.38 5.03 -6.71
N THR A 122 -26.14 4.79 -6.30
CA THR A 122 -25.26 3.79 -6.89
C THR A 122 -25.07 2.69 -5.86
N PHE A 123 -25.13 1.44 -6.31
CA PHE A 123 -24.95 0.26 -5.50
C PHE A 123 -23.68 -0.46 -5.95
N VAL A 124 -23.07 -1.15 -4.99
CA VAL A 124 -21.95 -2.05 -5.23
C VAL A 124 -22.24 -3.37 -4.54
N THR A 125 -22.00 -4.49 -5.21
CA THR A 125 -21.88 -5.79 -4.57
C THR A 125 -20.41 -6.10 -4.33
N TYR A 126 -20.15 -6.78 -3.22
CA TYR A 126 -18.87 -7.43 -2.95
C TYR A 126 -19.18 -8.88 -2.59
N THR A 127 -18.94 -9.77 -3.55
CA THR A 127 -19.34 -11.18 -3.47
C THR A 127 -18.09 -12.00 -3.32
N SER A 128 -18.05 -12.96 -2.41
CA SER A 128 -16.90 -13.84 -2.32
C SER A 128 -17.07 -15.13 -3.10
N ASP A 129 -16.01 -15.47 -3.83
CA ASP A 129 -15.89 -16.66 -4.66
C ASP A 129 -15.59 -17.92 -3.83
N THR A 130 -15.49 -17.79 -2.52
CA THR A 130 -15.17 -18.90 -1.61
C THR A 130 -16.24 -19.01 -0.54
N TYR A 131 -16.72 -20.24 -0.33
CA TYR A 131 -17.67 -20.55 0.71
C TYR A 131 -16.98 -21.23 1.90
N GLY A 132 -17.15 -20.68 3.10
CA GLY A 132 -17.04 -21.43 4.35
C GLY A 132 -15.67 -22.04 4.67
N ASP A 133 -14.59 -21.48 4.16
CA ASP A 133 -13.21 -21.87 4.51
C ASP A 133 -12.78 -21.38 5.91
N GLY A 134 -13.62 -20.56 6.56
CA GLY A 134 -13.41 -20.03 7.90
C GLY A 134 -12.37 -18.90 7.97
N THR A 135 -11.92 -18.39 6.83
CA THR A 135 -10.96 -17.29 6.75
C THR A 135 -11.64 -15.93 6.70
N SER A 136 -12.92 -15.90 6.32
CA SER A 136 -13.65 -14.65 6.15
C SER A 136 -14.09 -14.00 7.47
N THR A 137 -14.00 -12.67 7.54
CA THR A 137 -14.59 -11.88 8.63
C THR A 137 -16.07 -11.55 8.43
N CYS A 138 -16.68 -12.05 7.34
CA CYS A 138 -18.00 -11.64 6.86
C CYS A 138 -19.05 -12.74 6.71
N TYR A 139 -18.66 -14.00 6.96
CA TYR A 139 -19.58 -15.13 6.98
C TYR A 139 -19.87 -15.59 8.41
#